data_AF-A0A367EMR1-F1
#
_entry.id   AF-A0A367EMR1-F1
#
_cell.length_a   1.000
_cell.length_b   1.000
_cell.length_c   1.000
_cell.angle_alpha   90.00
_cell.angle_beta   90.00
_cell.angle_gamma   90.00
#
_symmetry.space_group_name_H-M   'P 1'
#
loop_
_entity.id
_entity.type
_entity.pdbx_description
1 polymer ?
#
loop_
_entity_poly.entity_id
_entity_poly.type
_entity_poly.pdbx_seq_one_letter_code
_entity_poly.pdbx_strand_id
1 'polypeptide(L)'
;MFDFSLGNQERCAGSSYLWLGVPALSVASLERALKFFEHEAPATGKVPSYAHTIVTRLDLTLAHLHNGDLDGALEVVRPVIGLPPDLRLAGVVRRTHALSRVLAAPALRSTPRAQEFAEQMEDFNVHNAARQLTNSKREEVS
;
A
#
# COMPACT_ATOMS: atom_id res chain seq x y z
N MET A 1 -12.66 23.91 -8.97
CA MET A 1 -13.39 23.45 -7.77
C MET A 1 -12.63 22.25 -7.20
N PHE A 2 -12.16 22.32 -5.96
CA PHE A 2 -11.53 21.19 -5.27
C PHE A 2 -12.62 20.23 -4.82
N ASP A 3 -12.93 19.23 -5.64
CA ASP A 3 -13.91 18.19 -5.31
C ASP A 3 -13.23 17.14 -4.41
N PHE A 4 -13.70 17.02 -3.16
CA PHE A 4 -13.29 15.93 -2.26
C PHE A 4 -14.14 14.70 -2.58
N SER A 5 -13.76 14.01 -3.65
CA SER A 5 -14.51 12.86 -4.18
C SER A 5 -14.79 11.78 -3.13
N LEU A 6 -15.85 11.01 -3.36
CA LEU A 6 -16.22 9.87 -2.50
C LEU A 6 -15.02 8.93 -2.26
N GLY A 7 -14.24 8.60 -3.30
CA GLY A 7 -13.04 7.78 -3.12
C GLY A 7 -12.00 8.38 -2.16
N ASN A 8 -11.84 9.71 -2.12
CA ASN A 8 -10.95 10.35 -1.16
C ASN A 8 -11.53 10.39 0.26
N GLN A 9 -12.85 10.56 0.39
CA GLN A 9 -13.55 10.45 1.69
C GLN A 9 -13.32 9.06 2.29
N GLU A 10 -13.59 8.02 1.51
CA GLU A 10 -13.45 6.62 1.90
C GLU A 10 -11.99 6.23 2.18
N ARG A 11 -11.05 6.74 1.39
CA ARG A 11 -9.62 6.54 1.64
C ARG A 11 -9.20 7.14 2.98
N CYS A 12 -9.61 8.38 3.27
CA CYS A 12 -9.28 9.04 4.53
C CYS A 12 -9.90 8.29 5.73
N ALA A 13 -11.18 7.93 5.64
CA ALA A 13 -11.85 7.15 6.68
C ALA A 13 -11.17 5.80 6.91
N GLY A 14 -10.87 5.08 5.83
CA GLY A 14 -10.18 3.79 5.85
C GLY A 14 -8.80 3.87 6.49
N SER A 15 -7.95 4.80 6.07
CA SER A 15 -6.64 5.01 6.71
C SER A 15 -6.81 5.35 8.20
N SER A 16 -7.79 6.18 8.58
CA SER A 16 -8.05 6.48 10.00
C SER A 16 -8.47 5.26 10.81
N TYR A 17 -9.33 4.39 10.27
CA TYR A 17 -9.72 3.15 10.94
C TYR A 17 -8.54 2.17 11.08
N LEU A 18 -7.63 2.14 10.11
CA LEU A 18 -6.39 1.38 10.22
C LEU A 18 -5.55 1.84 11.43
N TRP A 19 -5.37 3.15 11.58
CA TRP A 19 -4.63 3.72 12.71
C TRP A 19 -5.32 3.50 14.06
N LEU A 20 -6.66 3.50 14.08
CA LEU A 20 -7.45 3.23 15.29
C LEU A 20 -7.53 1.75 15.65
N GLY A 21 -6.97 0.85 14.82
CA GLY A 21 -7.00 -0.59 15.07
C GLY A 21 -8.39 -1.21 14.89
N VAL A 22 -9.20 -0.67 13.97
CA VAL A 22 -10.55 -1.18 13.65
C VAL A 22 -10.54 -1.81 12.24
N PRO A 23 -9.96 -3.01 12.07
CA PRO A 23 -9.61 -3.56 10.77
C PRO A 23 -10.82 -3.79 9.86
N ALA A 24 -11.96 -4.25 10.38
CA ALA A 24 -13.16 -4.46 9.57
C ALA A 24 -13.70 -3.18 8.92
N LEU A 25 -13.74 -2.06 9.65
CA LEU A 25 -14.15 -0.77 9.09
C LEU A 25 -13.11 -0.21 8.12
N SER A 26 -11.83 -0.46 8.40
CA SER A 26 -10.73 -0.09 7.52
C SER A 26 -10.85 -0.80 6.17
N VAL A 27 -10.99 -2.12 6.16
CA VAL A 27 -11.17 -2.93 4.95
C VAL A 27 -12.35 -2.41 4.14
N ALA A 28 -13.54 -2.33 4.74
CA ALA A 28 -14.74 -1.92 4.04
C ALA A 28 -14.62 -0.53 3.39
N SER A 29 -13.97 0.43 4.07
CA SER A 29 -13.80 1.79 3.54
C SER A 29 -12.74 1.85 2.44
N LEU A 30 -11.62 1.15 2.61
CA LEU A 30 -10.54 1.14 1.62
C LEU A 30 -10.92 0.36 0.36
N GLU A 31 -11.75 -0.69 0.47
CA GLU A 31 -12.34 -1.37 -0.69
C GLU A 31 -13.25 -0.44 -1.51
N ARG A 32 -14.11 0.36 -0.84
CA ARG A 32 -14.93 1.37 -1.52
C ARG A 32 -14.08 2.43 -2.20
N ALA A 33 -13.02 2.90 -1.54
CA ALA A 33 -12.07 3.85 -2.12
C ALA A 33 -11.38 3.27 -3.37
N LEU A 34 -10.89 2.03 -3.27
CA LEU A 34 -10.20 1.37 -4.38
C LEU A 34 -11.13 1.13 -5.57
N LYS A 35 -12.36 0.64 -5.32
CA LYS A 35 -13.39 0.50 -6.34
C LYS A 35 -13.68 1.82 -7.06
N PHE A 36 -13.78 2.92 -6.30
CA PHE A 36 -13.98 4.24 -6.89
C PHE A 36 -12.82 4.63 -7.81
N PHE A 37 -11.57 4.46 -7.35
CA PHE A 37 -10.41 4.82 -8.16
C PHE A 37 -10.25 3.93 -9.39
N GLU A 38 -10.56 2.64 -9.33
CA GLU A 38 -10.27 1.72 -10.44
C GLU A 38 -11.40 1.60 -11.45
N HIS A 39 -12.64 1.88 -11.04
CA HIS A 39 -13.82 1.67 -11.89
C HIS A 39 -14.65 2.94 -12.10
N GLU A 40 -14.97 3.67 -11.03
CA GLU A 40 -15.97 4.75 -11.09
C GLU A 40 -15.38 6.08 -11.60
N ALA A 41 -14.21 6.48 -11.12
CA ALA A 41 -13.55 7.70 -11.57
C ALA A 41 -13.24 7.67 -13.08
N PRO A 42 -12.64 6.60 -13.65
CA PRO A 42 -12.42 6.50 -15.10
C PRO A 42 -13.71 6.59 -15.91
N ALA A 43 -14.82 6.01 -15.43
CA ALA A 43 -16.13 6.07 -16.10
C ALA A 43 -16.70 7.50 -16.18
N THR A 44 -16.25 8.41 -15.30
CA THR A 44 -16.62 9.83 -15.32
C THR A 44 -15.63 10.71 -16.10
N GLY A 45 -14.63 10.11 -16.77
CA GLY A 45 -13.55 10.83 -17.46
C GLY A 45 -12.50 11.45 -16.52
N LYS A 46 -12.56 11.14 -15.21
CA LYS A 46 -11.56 11.59 -14.22
C LYS A 46 -10.44 10.55 -14.14
N VAL A 47 -9.19 10.99 -14.29
CA VAL A 47 -8.01 10.14 -14.02
C VAL A 47 -7.75 10.15 -12.50
N PRO A 48 -7.80 8.99 -11.82
CA PRO A 48 -7.51 8.92 -10.39
C PRO A 48 -6.04 9.24 -10.12
N SER A 49 -5.76 9.79 -8.93
CA SER A 49 -4.39 9.98 -8.49
C SER A 49 -3.71 8.62 -8.30
N TYR A 50 -2.68 8.36 -9.10
CA TYR A 50 -1.83 7.17 -8.97
C TYR A 50 -1.35 6.96 -7.53
N ALA A 51 -0.87 8.04 -6.90
CA ALA A 51 -0.40 7.99 -5.52
C ALA A 51 -1.49 7.55 -4.53
N HIS A 52 -2.73 8.03 -4.71
CA HIS A 52 -3.86 7.63 -3.87
C HIS A 52 -4.23 6.17 -4.09
N THR A 53 -4.26 5.69 -5.33
CA THR A 53 -4.58 4.29 -5.62
C THR A 53 -3.56 3.34 -4.97
N ILE A 54 -2.26 3.58 -5.14
CA ILE A 54 -1.22 2.72 -4.57
C ILE A 54 -1.22 2.77 -3.04
N VAL A 55 -1.37 3.96 -2.45
CA VAL A 55 -1.48 4.10 -0.98
C VAL A 55 -2.71 3.36 -0.45
N THR A 56 -3.84 3.44 -1.15
CA THR A 56 -5.08 2.74 -0.77
C THR A 56 -4.88 1.23 -0.79
N ARG A 57 -4.21 0.70 -1.84
CA ARG A 57 -3.86 -0.72 -1.91
C ARG A 57 -3.02 -1.17 -0.72
N LEU A 58 -1.96 -0.42 -0.39
CA LEU A 58 -1.07 -0.76 0.73
C LEU A 58 -1.76 -0.66 2.10
N ASP A 59 -2.58 0.37 2.32
CA ASP A 59 -3.37 0.49 3.54
C ASP A 59 -4.39 -0.66 3.64
N LEU A 60 -5.00 -1.06 2.52
CA LEU A 60 -5.96 -2.16 2.47
C LEU A 60 -5.28 -3.51 2.74
N THR A 61 -4.09 -3.74 2.19
CA THR A 61 -3.25 -4.90 2.52
C THR A 61 -2.96 -4.98 4.02
N LEU A 62 -2.54 -3.87 4.65
CA LEU A 62 -2.34 -3.82 6.10
C LEU A 62 -3.62 -4.12 6.87
N ALA A 63 -4.76 -3.58 6.41
CA ALA A 63 -6.06 -3.81 7.03
C ALA A 63 -6.47 -5.29 6.97
N HIS A 64 -6.29 -5.96 5.82
CA HIS A 64 -6.52 -7.40 5.66
C HIS A 64 -5.63 -8.21 6.61
N LEU A 65 -4.32 -7.92 6.69
CA LEU A 65 -3.42 -8.60 7.61
C LEU A 65 -3.84 -8.42 9.08
N HIS A 66 -4.25 -7.21 9.48
CA HIS A 66 -4.78 -6.96 10.82
C HIS A 66 -6.13 -7.62 11.08
N ASN A 67 -6.90 -7.89 10.03
CA ASN A 67 -8.14 -8.66 10.08
C ASN A 67 -7.92 -10.19 10.06
N GLY A 68 -6.67 -10.66 9.94
CA GLY A 68 -6.33 -12.08 9.81
C GLY A 68 -6.57 -12.68 8.42
N ASP A 69 -6.79 -11.84 7.41
CA ASP A 69 -7.06 -12.25 6.03
C ASP A 69 -5.80 -12.14 5.16
N LEU A 70 -5.00 -13.20 5.14
CA LEU A 70 -3.76 -13.23 4.36
C LEU A 70 -4.03 -13.27 2.85
N ASP A 71 -5.07 -13.98 2.42
CA ASP A 71 -5.36 -14.16 1.00
C ASP A 71 -5.86 -12.84 0.38
N GLY A 72 -6.75 -12.10 1.06
CA GLY A 72 -7.16 -10.76 0.64
C GLY A 72 -5.99 -9.78 0.61
N ALA A 73 -5.07 -9.86 1.57
CA ALA A 73 -3.86 -9.02 1.57
C ALA A 73 -3.00 -9.26 0.31
N LEU A 74 -2.78 -10.52 -0.05
CA LEU A 74 -1.99 -10.93 -1.23
C LEU A 74 -2.64 -10.51 -2.54
N GLU A 75 -3.97 -10.61 -2.65
CA GLU A 75 -4.69 -10.19 -3.84
C GLU A 75 -4.54 -8.68 -4.09
N VAL A 76 -4.73 -7.88 -3.03
CA VAL A 76 -4.72 -6.42 -3.12
C VAL A 76 -3.31 -5.87 -3.39
N VAL A 77 -2.26 -6.49 -2.83
CA VAL A 77 -0.89 -5.98 -2.94
C VAL A 77 -0.22 -6.32 -4.28
N ARG A 78 -0.73 -7.30 -5.02
CA ARG A 78 -0.14 -7.80 -6.28
C ARG A 78 0.25 -6.71 -7.28
N PRO A 79 -0.57 -5.67 -7.55
CA PRO A 79 -0.19 -4.60 -8.48
C PRO A 79 0.94 -3.70 -7.96
N VAL A 80 1.23 -3.73 -6.65
CA VAL A 80 2.24 -2.90 -5.99
C VAL A 80 3.64 -3.55 -6.06
N ILE A 81 3.71 -4.88 -5.93
CA ILE A 81 4.99 -5.63 -5.94
C ILE A 81 5.78 -5.41 -7.24
N GLY A 82 5.08 -5.29 -8.37
CA GLY A 82 5.69 -5.05 -9.69
C GLY A 82 6.06 -3.60 -9.99
N LEU A 83 5.87 -2.65 -9.06
CA LEU A 83 6.10 -1.24 -9.38
C LEU A 83 7.59 -0.94 -9.59
N PRO A 84 7.95 -0.22 -10.68
CA PRO A 84 9.32 0.23 -10.89
C PRO A 84 9.73 1.22 -9.78
N PRO A 85 11.02 1.29 -9.41
CA PRO A 85 11.51 2.16 -8.35
C PRO A 85 11.07 3.64 -8.47
N ASP A 86 10.98 4.15 -9.70
CA ASP A 86 10.62 5.56 -9.97
C ASP A 86 9.18 5.90 -9.55
N LEU A 87 8.30 4.90 -9.43
CA LEU A 87 6.92 5.09 -8.99
C LEU A 87 6.73 4.81 -7.49
N ARG A 88 7.79 4.42 -6.76
CA ARG A 88 7.74 4.11 -5.32
C ARG A 88 7.90 5.37 -4.47
N LEU A 89 6.86 6.21 -4.48
CA LEU A 89 6.80 7.45 -3.72
C LEU A 89 7.06 7.23 -2.21
N ALA A 90 7.47 8.27 -1.47
CA ALA A 90 7.77 8.15 -0.03
C ALA A 90 6.63 7.52 0.80
N GLY A 91 5.37 7.80 0.44
CA GLY A 91 4.20 7.19 1.08
C GLY A 91 4.04 5.69 0.84
N VAL A 92 4.56 5.17 -0.27
CA VAL A 92 4.63 3.74 -0.63
C VAL A 92 5.69 3.06 0.24
N VAL A 93 6.92 3.61 0.24
CA VAL A 93 8.06 3.06 0.99
C VAL A 93 7.75 2.92 2.48
N ARG A 94 7.16 3.95 3.09
CA ARG A 94 6.80 3.90 4.51
C ARG A 94 5.84 2.74 4.82
N ARG A 95 4.90 2.46 3.93
CA ARG A 95 3.89 1.40 4.12
C ARG A 95 4.43 0.01 3.83
N THR A 96 5.32 -0.13 2.85
CA THR A 96 5.99 -1.43 2.61
C THR A 96 6.88 -1.82 3.77
N HIS A 97 7.56 -0.86 4.42
CA HIS A 97 8.22 -1.15 5.71
C HIS A 97 7.26 -1.54 6.82
N ALA A 98 6.08 -0.89 6.92
CA ALA A 98 5.06 -1.28 7.89
C ALA A 98 4.54 -2.71 7.62
N LEU A 99 4.35 -3.08 6.35
CA LEU A 99 3.98 -4.44 5.95
C LEU A 99 5.04 -5.46 6.35
N SER A 100 6.33 -5.22 6.07
CA SER A 100 7.42 -6.10 6.50
C SER A 100 7.41 -6.33 8.02
N ARG A 101 7.14 -5.28 8.81
CA ARG A 101 7.02 -5.40 10.27
C ARG A 101 5.84 -6.28 10.71
N VAL A 102 4.69 -6.16 10.04
CA VAL A 102 3.51 -6.98 10.33
C VAL A 102 3.76 -8.44 9.96
N LEU A 103 4.36 -8.70 8.79
CA LEU A 103 4.66 -10.06 8.32
C LEU A 103 5.70 -10.78 9.20
N ALA A 104 6.63 -10.04 9.81
CA ALA A 104 7.60 -10.58 10.76
C ALA A 104 6.99 -10.91 12.15
N ALA A 105 5.73 -10.54 12.40
CA ALA A 105 5.08 -10.81 13.69
C ALA A 105 4.93 -12.32 13.95
N PRO A 106 4.96 -12.77 15.23
CA PRO A 106 4.86 -14.19 15.57
C PRO A 106 3.68 -14.93 14.96
N ALA A 107 2.54 -14.24 14.76
CA ALA A 107 1.33 -14.82 14.20
C ALA A 107 1.43 -15.18 12.70
N LEU A 108 2.33 -14.52 11.96
CA LEU A 108 2.45 -14.68 10.51
C LEU A 108 3.77 -15.32 10.09
N ARG A 109 4.85 -15.12 10.85
CA ARG A 109 6.22 -15.52 10.46
C ARG A 109 6.42 -17.03 10.21
N SER A 110 5.54 -17.89 10.70
CA SER A 110 5.63 -19.36 10.53
C SER A 110 4.76 -19.89 9.39
N THR A 111 3.97 -19.04 8.74
CA THR A 111 3.11 -19.43 7.63
C THR A 111 3.90 -19.31 6.32
N PRO A 112 4.04 -20.39 5.52
CA PRO A 112 4.84 -20.35 4.29
C PRO A 112 4.45 -19.23 3.32
N ARG A 113 3.15 -19.00 3.11
CA ARG A 113 2.65 -17.89 2.28
C ARG A 113 3.02 -16.51 2.81
N ALA A 114 3.03 -16.33 4.13
CA ALA A 114 3.40 -15.05 4.72
C ALA A 114 4.93 -14.82 4.67
N GLN A 115 5.73 -15.89 4.71
CA GLN A 115 7.17 -15.83 4.48
C GLN A 115 7.49 -15.40 3.04
N GLU A 116 6.86 -16.05 2.06
CA GLU A 116 6.99 -15.68 0.64
C GLU A 116 6.59 -14.21 0.42
N PHE A 117 5.51 -13.76 1.07
CA PHE A 117 5.11 -12.35 1.01
C PHE A 117 6.15 -11.42 1.66
N ALA A 118 6.73 -11.83 2.79
CA ALA A 118 7.77 -11.05 3.46
C ALA A 118 9.03 -10.91 2.59
N GLU A 119 9.45 -11.98 1.91
CA GLU A 119 10.57 -11.98 0.97
C GLU A 119 10.33 -10.99 -0.18
N GLN A 120 9.14 -11.03 -0.79
CA GLN A 120 8.77 -10.09 -1.86
C GLN A 120 8.78 -8.62 -1.37
N MET A 121 8.36 -8.35 -0.14
CA MET A 121 8.40 -7.01 0.45
C MET A 121 9.82 -6.57 0.78
N GLU A 122 10.69 -7.47 1.24
CA GLU A 122 12.09 -7.16 1.50
C GLU A 122 12.82 -6.82 0.20
N ASP A 123 12.66 -7.64 -0.84
CA ASP A 123 13.21 -7.36 -2.16
C ASP A 123 12.73 -6.00 -2.69
N PHE A 124 11.45 -5.69 -2.52
CA PHE A 124 10.89 -4.40 -2.89
C PHE A 124 11.57 -3.23 -2.15
N ASN A 125 11.87 -3.39 -0.86
CA ASN A 125 12.51 -2.35 -0.05
C ASN A 125 14.01 -2.19 -0.36
N VAL A 126 14.75 -3.29 -0.53
CA VAL A 126 16.19 -3.29 -0.84
C VAL A 126 16.49 -2.56 -2.15
N HIS A 127 15.72 -2.84 -3.21
CA HIS A 127 15.89 -2.17 -4.50
C HIS A 127 15.62 -0.66 -4.44
N ASN A 128 14.85 -0.19 -3.45
CA ASN A 128 14.65 1.24 -3.23
C ASN A 128 15.84 1.88 -2.50
N ALA A 129 16.32 1.25 -1.43
CA ALA A 129 17.47 1.73 -0.65
C ALA A 129 18.74 1.88 -1.50
N ALA A 130 19.03 0.90 -2.37
CA ALA A 130 20.14 0.97 -3.31
C ALA A 130 20.10 2.20 -4.24
N ARG A 131 18.89 2.65 -4.63
CA ARG A 131 18.71 3.86 -5.46
C ARG A 131 18.95 5.15 -4.67
N GLN A 132 18.45 5.23 -3.43
CA GLN A 132 18.67 6.43 -2.60
C GLN A 132 20.16 6.68 -2.35
N LEU A 133 20.94 5.62 -2.13
CA LEU A 133 22.38 5.70 -1.96
C LEU A 133 23.12 6.13 -3.25
N THR A 134 22.66 5.69 -4.43
CA THR A 134 23.27 6.11 -5.71
C THR A 134 22.90 7.54 -6.12
N ASN A 135 21.74 8.04 -5.71
CA ASN A 135 21.36 9.45 -5.92
C ASN A 135 22.10 10.38 -4.96
N SER A 136 22.21 10.03 -3.67
CA SER A 136 22.97 10.81 -2.67
C SER A 136 24.44 10.99 -3.07
N LYS A 137 25.09 9.94 -3.59
CA LYS A 137 26.48 10.02 -4.10
C LYS A 137 26.64 10.89 -5.35
N ARG A 138 25.56 11.13 -6.12
CA ARG A 138 25.60 11.99 -7.30
C ARG A 138 25.41 13.47 -6.95
N GLU A 139 24.69 13.76 -5.87
CA GLU A 139 24.46 15.13 -5.39
C GLU A 139 25.66 15.71 -4.62
N GLU A 140 26.50 14.86 -4.03
CA GLU A 140 27.74 15.29 -3.34
C GLU A 140 28.91 15.63 -4.28
N VAL A 141 28.77 15.40 -5.59
CA VAL A 141 29.83 15.59 -6.62
C VAL A 141 29.50 16.75 -7.58
N SER A 142 28.40 17.49 -7.33
CA SER A 142 27.99 18.68 -8.09
C SER A 142 28.04 19.94 -7.25
#